data_AF-A0A1H7ID52-F1
#
_entry.id   AF-A0A1H7ID52-F1
#
_cell.length_a   1.000
_cell.length_b   1.000
_cell.length_c   1.000
_cell.angle_alpha   90.00
_cell.angle_beta   90.00
_cell.angle_gamma   90.00
#
_symmetry.space_group_name_H-M   'P 1'
#
loop_
_entity.id
_entity.type
_entity.pdbx_description
1 polymer ?
#
loop_
_entity_poly.entity_id
_entity_poly.type
_entity_poly.pdbx_seq_one_letter_code
_entity_poly.pdbx_strand_id
1 'polypeptide(L)'
;MDVVVEVGGWEHECCGDAIERNQLVDVRCIRYVGPDGLLRLAESRHGGLDVPADQRIRGRVTEIRVVQAGGVTQAVLRVPSGQALRGFGDDDDGHLEDPWTGDVVPSATSEFLVTVRTSRR
;
A
#
# COMPACT_ATOMS: atom_id res chain seq x y z
N MET A 1 5.97 6.77 -15.48
CA MET A 1 5.10 7.72 -14.75
C MET A 1 4.93 7.16 -13.36
N ASP A 2 4.95 8.02 -12.35
CA ASP A 2 4.75 7.57 -10.98
C ASP A 2 3.26 7.60 -10.67
N VAL A 3 2.74 6.49 -10.14
CA VAL A 3 1.33 6.29 -9.80
C VAL A 3 1.27 5.91 -8.34
N VAL A 4 0.44 6.59 -7.55
CA VAL A 4 0.23 6.27 -6.15
C VAL A 4 -0.95 5.32 -6.03
N VAL A 5 -0.76 4.22 -5.32
CA VAL A 5 -1.79 3.25 -4.96
C VAL A 5 -1.93 3.22 -3.45
N GLU A 6 -3.15 3.40 -2.97
CA GLU A 6 -3.51 3.20 -1.58
C GLU A 6 -3.58 1.70 -1.29
N VAL A 7 -2.86 1.25 -0.28
CA VAL A 7 -2.74 -0.14 0.12
C VAL A 7 -3.05 -0.21 1.61
N GLY A 8 -3.95 -1.10 2.02
CA GLY A 8 -4.34 -1.19 3.43
C GLY A 8 -5.76 -1.68 3.63
N GLY A 9 -6.25 -1.49 4.86
CA GLY A 9 -7.59 -1.90 5.28
C GLY A 9 -7.84 -3.39 5.05
N TRP A 10 -9.13 -3.75 4.97
CA TRP A 10 -9.55 -5.16 4.88
C TRP A 10 -8.96 -5.92 3.67
N GLU A 11 -8.79 -5.24 2.52
CA GLU A 11 -8.25 -5.85 1.30
C GLU A 11 -6.81 -6.34 1.50
N HIS A 12 -5.96 -5.50 2.10
CA HIS A 12 -4.58 -5.88 2.38
C HIS A 12 -4.48 -6.79 3.59
N GLU A 13 -5.15 -6.45 4.70
CA GLU A 13 -5.07 -7.22 5.94
C GLU A 13 -5.53 -8.67 5.75
N CYS A 14 -6.53 -8.95 4.92
CA CYS A 14 -7.05 -10.30 4.74
C CYS A 14 -6.02 -11.30 4.16
N CYS A 15 -5.39 -10.95 3.02
CA CYS A 15 -4.53 -11.87 2.27
C CYS A 15 -3.42 -11.16 1.49
N GLY A 16 -2.98 -10.00 1.97
CA GLY A 16 -1.97 -9.22 1.29
C GLY A 16 -0.56 -9.70 1.46
N ASP A 17 0.13 -9.84 0.33
CA ASP A 17 1.57 -10.04 0.32
C ASP A 17 2.28 -8.75 0.75
N ALA A 18 3.43 -8.91 1.41
CA ALA A 18 4.31 -7.79 1.73
C ALA A 18 4.76 -7.07 0.45
N ILE A 19 4.93 -5.75 0.54
CA ILE A 19 5.40 -4.90 -0.56
C ILE A 19 6.68 -4.18 -0.15
N GLU A 20 7.76 -4.40 -0.89
CA GLU A 20 9.07 -3.81 -0.62
C GLU A 20 9.43 -2.71 -1.61
N ARG A 21 10.24 -1.75 -1.16
CA ARG A 21 10.90 -0.80 -2.06
C ARG A 21 11.73 -1.56 -3.10
N ASN A 22 11.71 -1.05 -4.33
CA ASN A 22 12.32 -1.66 -5.52
C ASN A 22 11.67 -2.96 -6.01
N GLN A 23 10.64 -3.50 -5.35
CA GLN A 23 9.90 -4.66 -5.87
C GLN A 23 9.17 -4.32 -7.17
N LEU A 24 9.11 -5.29 -8.10
CA LEU A 24 8.21 -5.22 -9.24
C LEU A 24 6.84 -5.73 -8.82
N VAL A 25 5.82 -4.91 -9.01
CA VAL A 25 4.44 -5.20 -8.59
C VAL A 25 3.49 -5.18 -9.79
N ASP A 26 2.40 -5.94 -9.66
CA ASP A 26 1.26 -5.93 -10.56
C ASP A 26 -0.02 -5.87 -9.71
N VAL A 27 -0.45 -4.66 -9.40
CA VAL A 27 -1.51 -4.39 -8.44
C VAL A 27 -2.83 -4.16 -9.16
N ARG A 28 -3.86 -4.94 -8.82
CA ARG A 28 -5.23 -4.65 -9.24
C ARG A 28 -5.78 -3.52 -8.36
N CYS A 29 -6.35 -2.51 -9.00
CA CYS A 29 -6.82 -1.31 -8.33
C CYS A 29 -8.27 -0.98 -8.69
N ILE A 30 -9.01 -0.48 -7.70
CA ILE A 30 -10.25 0.25 -7.88
C ILE A 30 -9.96 1.73 -8.03
N ARG A 31 -10.73 2.42 -8.88
CA ARG A 31 -10.69 3.88 -9.03
C ARG A 31 -11.84 4.50 -8.28
N TYR A 32 -11.57 5.53 -7.49
CA TYR A 32 -12.61 6.28 -6.80
C TYR A 32 -12.23 7.75 -6.70
N VAL A 33 -13.21 8.61 -6.43
CA VAL A 33 -12.99 10.05 -6.19
C VAL A 33 -12.94 10.26 -4.68
N GLY A 34 -11.83 10.78 -4.18
CA GLY A 34 -11.64 11.08 -2.77
C GLY A 34 -12.49 12.28 -2.30
N PRO A 35 -12.53 12.55 -0.98
CA PRO A 35 -13.28 13.68 -0.42
C PRO A 35 -12.81 15.05 -0.93
N ASP A 36 -11.56 15.12 -1.40
CA ASP A 36 -10.93 16.29 -2.03
C ASP A 36 -11.28 16.45 -3.53
N GLY A 37 -12.12 15.57 -4.07
CA GLY A 37 -12.46 15.55 -5.49
C GLY A 37 -11.36 14.96 -6.39
N LEU A 38 -10.25 14.49 -5.82
CA LEU A 38 -9.15 13.92 -6.58
C LEU A 38 -9.41 12.45 -6.88
N LEU A 39 -9.03 12.02 -8.08
CA LEU A 39 -9.06 10.61 -8.45
C LEU A 39 -7.96 9.85 -7.70
N ARG A 40 -8.33 8.75 -7.05
CA ARG A 40 -7.43 7.87 -6.30
C ARG A 40 -7.54 6.43 -6.76
N LEU A 41 -6.50 5.66 -6.46
CA LEU A 41 -6.41 4.23 -6.73
C LEU A 41 -6.23 3.52 -5.40
N ALA A 42 -7.09 2.55 -5.10
CA ALA A 42 -6.93 1.66 -3.96
C ALA A 42 -6.73 0.22 -4.44
N GLU A 43 -5.85 -0.52 -3.78
CA GLU A 43 -5.66 -1.95 -4.00
C GLU A 43 -6.98 -2.70 -3.81
N SER A 44 -7.22 -3.68 -4.69
CA SER A 44 -8.32 -4.62 -4.55
C SER A 44 -7.83 -6.02 -4.89
N ARG A 45 -8.05 -6.94 -3.95
CA ARG A 45 -7.76 -8.37 -4.09
C ARG A 45 -9.04 -9.18 -4.18
N HIS A 46 -10.01 -8.86 -3.34
CA HIS A 46 -11.32 -9.51 -3.36
C HIS A 46 -12.17 -8.85 -4.44
N GLY A 47 -12.73 -9.68 -5.33
CA GLY A 47 -13.72 -9.21 -6.30
C GLY A 47 -15.07 -8.90 -5.63
N GLY A 48 -16.05 -8.47 -6.42
CA GLY A 48 -17.43 -8.29 -5.93
C GLY A 48 -17.79 -6.88 -5.49
N LEU A 49 -16.95 -5.88 -5.80
CA LEU A 49 -17.38 -4.49 -5.78
C LEU A 49 -18.06 -4.17 -7.12
N ASP A 50 -19.28 -3.63 -7.09
CA ASP A 50 -20.03 -3.13 -8.27
C ASP A 50 -19.43 -1.81 -8.80
N VAL A 51 -18.10 -1.71 -8.82
CA VAL A 51 -17.36 -0.63 -9.46
C VAL A 51 -16.59 -1.20 -10.64
N PRO A 52 -16.55 -0.51 -11.79
CA PRO A 52 -15.74 -0.93 -12.93
C PRO A 52 -14.25 -0.77 -12.56
N ALA A 53 -13.69 -1.81 -11.95
CA ALA A 53 -12.39 -1.76 -11.30
C ALA A 53 -11.51 -2.93 -11.74
N ASP A 54 -10.88 -2.76 -12.90
CA ASP A 54 -9.76 -3.61 -13.29
C ASP A 54 -8.64 -2.75 -13.89
N GLN A 55 -8.29 -1.64 -13.23
CA GLN A 55 -7.03 -0.98 -13.56
C GLN A 55 -5.89 -1.79 -12.94
N ARG A 56 -5.01 -2.34 -13.77
CA ARG A 56 -3.76 -2.95 -13.32
C ARG A 56 -2.63 -1.94 -13.38
N ILE A 57 -1.99 -1.71 -12.24
CA ILE A 57 -0.78 -0.90 -12.13
C ILE A 57 0.42 -1.83 -12.06
N ARG A 58 1.27 -1.76 -13.09
CA ARG A 58 2.48 -2.58 -13.23
C ARG A 58 3.71 -1.70 -13.24
N GLY A 59 4.67 -1.99 -12.38
CA GLY A 59 5.90 -1.21 -12.33
C GLY A 59 6.76 -1.52 -11.12
N ARG A 60 7.75 -0.65 -10.89
CA ARG A 60 8.66 -0.78 -9.75
C ARG A 60 8.19 0.12 -8.61
N VAL A 61 8.12 -0.40 -7.40
CA VAL A 61 7.87 0.41 -6.20
C VAL A 61 9.07 1.32 -5.95
N THR A 62 8.85 2.63 -5.95
CA THR A 62 9.91 3.62 -5.72
C THR A 62 9.83 4.28 -4.34
N GLU A 63 8.64 4.28 -3.74
CA GLU A 63 8.42 4.89 -2.44
C GLU A 63 7.24 4.22 -1.74
N ILE A 64 7.34 4.08 -0.41
CA ILE A 64 6.28 3.60 0.45
C ILE A 64 6.17 4.56 1.63
N ARG A 65 4.94 4.99 1.92
CA ARG A 65 4.61 5.81 3.08
C ARG A 65 3.45 5.19 3.85
N VAL A 66 3.45 5.33 5.16
CA VAL A 66 2.28 5.08 6.01
C VAL A 66 1.51 6.38 6.23
N VAL A 67 0.19 6.31 6.27
CA VAL A 67 -0.71 7.45 6.53
C VAL A 67 -1.02 7.48 8.03
N GLN A 68 -0.37 8.38 8.75
CA GLN A 68 -0.58 8.59 10.18
C GLN A 68 -1.95 9.20 10.49
N ALA A 69 -2.35 9.11 11.76
CA ALA A 69 -3.56 9.79 12.24
C ALA A 69 -3.53 11.29 11.88
N GLY A 70 -4.64 11.80 11.35
CA GLY A 70 -4.73 13.18 10.85
C GLY A 70 -4.21 13.39 9.42
N GLY A 71 -3.85 12.32 8.69
CA GLY A 71 -3.52 12.36 7.26
C GLY A 71 -2.06 12.75 6.96
N VAL A 72 -1.22 12.90 7.98
CA VAL A 72 0.23 13.10 7.80
C VAL A 72 0.84 11.81 7.25
N THR A 73 1.78 11.90 6.31
CA THR A 73 2.45 10.71 5.77
C THR A 73 3.89 10.61 6.22
N GLN A 74 4.34 9.41 6.54
CA GLN A 74 5.72 9.12 6.93
C GLN A 74 6.30 8.00 6.07
N ALA A 75 7.56 8.15 5.65
CA ALA A 75 8.23 7.13 4.83
C ALA A 75 8.49 5.86 5.64
N VAL A 76 8.26 4.70 5.01
CA VAL A 76 8.57 3.38 5.58
C VAL A 76 9.30 2.50 4.57
N LEU A 77 10.01 1.49 5.06
CA LEU A 77 10.80 0.57 4.25
C LEU A 77 9.93 -0.39 3.40
N ARG A 78 8.83 -0.85 3.95
CA ARG A 78 7.92 -1.84 3.35
C ARG A 78 6.48 -1.69 3.83
N VAL A 79 5.55 -2.32 3.12
CA VAL A 79 4.23 -2.68 3.62
C VAL A 79 4.33 -4.11 4.14
N PRO A 80 4.10 -4.39 5.43
CA PRO A 80 4.06 -5.76 5.94
C PRO A 80 2.90 -6.55 5.34
N SER A 81 3.00 -7.87 5.33
CA SER A 81 1.90 -8.71 4.86
C SER A 81 0.64 -8.48 5.70
N GLY A 82 -0.54 -8.77 5.13
CA GLY A 82 -1.79 -8.68 5.87
C GLY A 82 -1.85 -9.60 7.10
N GLN A 83 -1.16 -10.74 7.04
CA GLN A 83 -1.00 -11.64 8.19
C GLN A 83 -0.15 -10.98 9.28
N ALA A 84 0.99 -10.39 8.92
CA ALA A 84 1.88 -9.68 9.85
C ALA A 84 1.20 -8.47 10.47
N LEU A 85 0.48 -7.65 9.69
CA LEU A 85 -0.27 -6.50 10.19
C LEU A 85 -1.34 -6.88 11.22
N ARG A 86 -1.89 -8.09 11.13
CA ARG A 86 -2.84 -8.63 12.10
C ARG A 86 -2.18 -9.35 13.29
N GLY A 87 -0.84 -9.35 13.36
CA GLY A 87 -0.07 -10.03 14.41
C GLY A 87 -0.06 -11.55 14.29
N PHE A 88 -0.35 -12.09 13.11
CA PHE A 88 -0.36 -13.53 12.84
C PHE A 88 0.85 -14.01 12.05
N GLY A 89 1.81 -13.13 11.71
CA GLY A 89 3.00 -13.51 10.95
C GLY A 89 3.98 -14.24 11.85
N ASP A 90 4.32 -15.49 11.50
CA ASP A 90 5.22 -16.32 12.32
C ASP A 90 6.65 -15.75 12.37
N ASP A 91 7.11 -15.15 11.26
CA ASP A 91 8.46 -14.58 11.10
C ASP A 91 8.46 -13.04 10.96
N ASP A 92 7.28 -12.41 11.02
CA ASP A 92 7.09 -10.97 10.77
C ASP A 92 6.00 -10.44 11.70
N ASP A 93 6.41 -9.63 12.67
CA ASP A 93 5.54 -9.01 13.67
C ASP A 93 4.79 -7.76 13.15
N GLY A 94 4.99 -7.41 11.87
CA GLY A 94 4.27 -6.32 11.22
C GLY A 94 4.78 -4.92 11.58
N HIS A 95 5.93 -4.80 12.26
CA HIS A 95 6.47 -3.47 12.57
C HIS A 95 6.90 -2.73 11.30
N LEU A 96 6.88 -1.40 11.39
CA LEU A 96 7.30 -0.50 10.33
C LEU A 96 8.68 0.05 10.67
N GLU A 97 9.49 0.27 9.65
CA GLU A 97 10.86 0.77 9.79
C GLU A 97 11.07 2.01 8.92
N ASP A 98 11.86 2.96 9.41
CA ASP A 98 12.37 4.07 8.63
C ASP A 98 13.34 3.54 7.56
N PRO A 99 13.17 3.91 6.28
CA PRO A 99 13.93 3.32 5.19
C PRO A 99 15.41 3.73 5.15
N TRP A 100 15.83 4.72 5.94
CA TRP A 100 17.20 5.22 5.97
C TRP A 100 17.92 4.87 7.27
N THR A 101 17.22 4.86 8.41
CA THR A 101 17.83 4.58 9.71
C THR A 101 17.57 3.17 10.21
N GLY A 102 16.51 2.51 9.73
CA GLY A 102 16.03 1.23 10.27
C GLY A 102 15.32 1.37 11.62
N ASP A 103 15.05 2.59 12.09
CA ASP A 103 14.34 2.81 13.33
C ASP A 103 12.87 2.41 13.19
N VAL A 104 12.29 1.87 14.28
CA VAL A 104 10.86 1.51 14.30
C VAL A 104 10.00 2.77 14.18
N VAL A 105 9.08 2.75 13.22
CA VAL A 105 8.08 3.79 12.99
C VAL A 105 6.78 3.39 13.67
N PRO A 106 6.35 4.08 14.74
CA PRO A 106 5.04 3.83 15.32
C PRO A 106 3.95 4.29 14.34
N SER A 107 2.94 3.44 14.13
CA SER A 107 1.73 3.80 13.39
C SER A 107 0.50 3.27 14.11
N ALA A 108 -0.54 4.08 14.15
CA ALA A 108 -1.87 3.68 14.63
C ALA A 108 -2.79 3.18 13.50
N THR A 109 -2.30 3.21 12.25
CA THR A 109 -3.05 2.84 11.05
C THR A 109 -2.30 1.78 10.24
N SER A 110 -3.07 1.04 9.44
CA SER A 110 -2.60 0.08 8.44
C SER A 110 -2.84 0.60 7.02
N GLU A 111 -2.75 1.92 6.83
CA GLU A 111 -3.01 2.59 5.55
C GLU A 111 -1.69 3.09 4.96
N PHE A 112 -1.41 2.71 3.72
CA PHE A 112 -0.16 2.97 3.04
C PHE A 112 -0.39 3.62 1.68
N LEU A 113 0.56 4.47 1.29
CA LEU A 113 0.69 5.02 -0.06
C LEU A 113 1.91 4.40 -0.72
N VAL A 114 1.68 3.58 -1.75
CA VAL A 114 2.72 2.92 -2.54
C VAL A 114 2.88 3.64 -3.87
N THR A 115 4.03 4.25 -4.10
CA THR A 115 4.35 4.87 -5.38
C THR A 115 5.01 3.86 -6.30
N VAL A 116 4.35 3.60 -7.43
CA VAL A 116 4.80 2.67 -8.46
C VAL A 116 5.22 3.44 -9.70
N ARG A 117 6.50 3.30 -10.07
CA ARG A 117 7.04 3.78 -11.34
C ARG A 117 6.68 2.83 -12.46
N THR A 118 5.73 3.26 -13.28
CA THR A 118 5.27 2.55 -14.47
C THR A 118 6.10 2.96 -15.69
N SER A 119 6.35 2.03 -16.61
CA SER A 119 6.88 2.37 -17.94
C SER A 119 5.82 3.16 -18.71
N ARG A 120 6.23 4.18 -19.46
CA ARG A 120 5.32 4.82 -20.43
C ARG A 120 4.88 3.75 -21.43
N ARG A 121 3.57 3.57 -21.60
CA ARG A 121 3.03 2.83 -22.75
C ARG A 121 3.13 3.71 -23.99
#